data_AF-A0A956U1J1-F1
#
_entry.id   AF-A0A956U1J1-F1
#
_cell.length_a   1.000
_cell.length_b   1.000
_cell.length_c   1.000
_cell.angle_alpha   90.00
_cell.angle_beta   90.00
_cell.angle_gamma   90.00
#
_symmetry.space_group_name_H-M   'P 1'
#
loop_
_entity.id
_entity.type
_entity.pdbx_description
1 polymer ?
#
loop_
_entity_poly.entity_id
_entity_poly.type
_entity_poly.pdbx_seq_one_letter_code
_entity_poly.pdbx_strand_id
1 'polypeptide(L)'
;MNNRLLTAVFIAAALYLSGGFTHIAGAEDGVTFIPKESEIVSAATGKSISVKSTCPSGKRLIGGGGECTGYLNTLGSAALTINAPRPDEGAWLVECTNLNRNPGEIRAMAWAVCADAGVLEKNR
;
A
#
# COMPACT_ATOMS: atom_id res chain seq x y z
N MET A 1 -61.55 1.48 19.22
CA MET A 1 -60.30 1.91 19.88
C MET A 1 -59.46 0.67 20.14
N ASN A 2 -58.52 0.34 19.23
CA ASN A 2 -57.63 -0.82 19.37
C ASN A 2 -56.19 -0.36 19.18
N ASN A 3 -55.49 -0.20 20.30
CA ASN A 3 -54.17 0.43 20.45
C ASN A 3 -52.98 -0.39 19.91
N ARG A 4 -53.24 -1.34 19.01
CA ARG A 4 -52.20 -2.24 18.46
C ARG A 4 -51.76 -1.89 17.03
N LEU A 5 -52.56 -1.12 16.28
CA LEU A 5 -52.19 -0.65 14.94
C LEU A 5 -51.32 0.62 14.95
N LEU A 6 -51.39 1.42 16.02
CA LEU A 6 -50.62 2.67 16.13
C LEU A 6 -49.12 2.43 16.37
N THR A 7 -48.75 1.31 17.00
CA THR A 7 -47.34 1.00 17.32
C THR A 7 -46.54 0.53 16.10
N ALA A 8 -47.20 -0.06 15.10
CA ALA A 8 -46.52 -0.58 13.90
C ALA A 8 -46.12 0.54 12.91
N VAL A 9 -46.83 1.67 12.91
CA VAL A 9 -46.54 2.79 11.99
C VAL A 9 -45.33 3.62 12.47
N PHE A 10 -45.06 3.66 13.77
CA PHE A 10 -43.92 4.42 14.30
C PHE A 10 -42.56 3.75 14.05
N ILE A 11 -42.48 2.42 13.99
CA ILE A 11 -41.21 1.72 13.74
C ILE A 11 -40.81 1.83 12.26
N ALA A 12 -41.77 1.87 11.34
CA ALA A 12 -41.48 2.05 9.92
C ALA A 12 -40.99 3.47 9.59
N ALA A 13 -41.45 4.51 10.32
CA ALA A 13 -40.97 5.87 10.11
C ALA A 13 -39.56 6.14 10.68
N ALA A 14 -39.15 5.42 11.72
CA ALA A 14 -37.81 5.56 12.31
C ALA A 14 -36.70 4.94 11.44
N LEU A 15 -37.02 3.94 10.62
CA LEU A 15 -36.06 3.31 9.69
C LEU A 15 -35.88 4.07 8.37
N TYR A 16 -36.74 5.05 8.08
CA TYR A 16 -36.56 5.96 6.94
C TYR A 16 -35.75 7.23 7.28
N LEU A 17 -35.50 7.50 8.56
CA LEU A 17 -34.66 8.62 9.02
C LEU A 17 -33.22 8.21 9.36
N SER A 18 -32.89 6.91 9.34
CA SER A 18 -31.51 6.43 9.39
C SER A 18 -30.86 6.37 8.00
N GLY A 19 -31.17 7.32 7.12
CA GLY A 19 -30.28 7.72 6.02
C GLY A 19 -29.04 8.48 6.51
N GLY A 20 -28.67 8.30 7.78
CA GLY A 20 -27.58 8.98 8.44
C GLY A 20 -26.25 8.35 8.07
N PHE A 21 -25.61 8.94 7.06
CA PHE A 21 -24.16 9.08 6.96
C PHE A 21 -23.32 7.88 7.42
N THR A 22 -23.19 6.87 6.56
CA THR A 22 -21.92 6.15 6.45
C THR A 22 -21.16 6.60 5.21
N HIS A 23 -21.07 7.90 4.99
CA HIS A 23 -19.84 8.43 4.42
C HIS A 23 -18.82 8.40 5.54
N ILE A 24 -18.13 7.25 5.69
CA ILE A 24 -16.79 7.34 6.26
C ILE A 24 -16.04 8.19 5.23
N ALA A 25 -15.96 9.50 5.50
CA ALA A 25 -14.99 10.38 4.89
C ALA A 25 -13.61 9.89 5.36
N GLY A 26 -13.16 8.79 4.77
CA GLY A 26 -11.85 8.23 4.96
C GLY A 26 -10.91 8.91 3.98
N ALA A 27 -10.03 9.74 4.54
CA ALA A 27 -8.94 10.49 3.91
C ALA A 27 -9.37 11.69 3.02
N GLU A 28 -9.48 12.87 3.63
CA GLU A 28 -9.24 14.16 2.94
C GLU A 28 -7.76 14.39 2.62
N ASP A 29 -6.87 13.48 3.02
CA ASP A 29 -5.48 13.56 2.61
C ASP A 29 -5.36 12.85 1.26
N GLY A 30 -5.26 13.64 0.19
CA GLY A 30 -5.05 13.16 -1.17
C GLY A 30 -3.74 12.39 -1.37
N VAL A 31 -3.08 11.90 -0.31
CA VAL A 31 -1.86 11.09 -0.28
C VAL A 31 -2.20 9.67 0.18
N THR A 32 -1.65 8.67 -0.48
CA THR A 32 -1.85 7.25 -0.19
C THR A 32 -0.52 6.52 -0.16
N PHE A 33 -0.34 5.64 0.81
CA PHE A 33 0.83 4.77 0.95
C PHE A 33 0.50 3.37 0.42
N ILE A 34 1.28 2.87 -0.54
CA ILE A 34 1.08 1.57 -1.19
C ILE A 34 2.26 0.67 -0.87
N PRO A 35 2.15 -0.27 0.08
CA PRO A 35 3.19 -1.27 0.34
C PRO A 35 3.07 -2.45 -0.64
N LYS A 36 4.21 -3.01 -1.05
CA LYS A 36 4.28 -4.26 -1.82
C LYS A 36 5.50 -5.07 -1.40
N GLU A 37 5.26 -6.33 -1.09
CA GLU A 37 6.30 -7.29 -0.72
C GLU A 37 6.50 -8.33 -1.82
N SER A 38 7.72 -8.83 -1.95
CA SER A 38 7.99 -10.06 -2.69
C SER A 38 7.59 -11.29 -1.86
N GLU A 39 7.57 -12.45 -2.52
CA GLU A 39 7.69 -13.72 -1.79
C GLU A 39 9.06 -13.81 -1.12
N ILE A 40 9.16 -14.66 -0.11
CA ILE A 40 10.45 -15.07 0.45
C ILE A 40 11.03 -16.09 -0.51
N VAL A 41 12.21 -15.82 -1.06
CA VAL A 41 12.85 -16.70 -2.04
C VAL A 41 14.30 -16.96 -1.67
N SER A 42 14.77 -18.16 -1.97
CA SER A 42 16.18 -18.52 -1.82
C SER A 42 16.98 -17.96 -3.00
N ALA A 43 17.80 -16.93 -2.74
CA ALA A 43 18.67 -16.32 -3.72
C ALA A 43 20.10 -16.85 -3.57
N ALA A 44 20.74 -17.22 -4.68
CA ALA A 44 22.16 -17.55 -4.67
C ALA A 44 23.02 -16.32 -4.35
N THR A 45 24.28 -16.53 -3.97
CA THR A 45 25.25 -15.47 -3.71
C THR A 45 25.35 -14.50 -4.89
N GLY A 46 25.22 -13.21 -4.61
CA GLY A 46 25.24 -12.13 -5.61
C GLY A 46 23.99 -12.07 -6.50
N LYS A 47 22.94 -12.85 -6.21
CA LYS A 47 21.66 -12.75 -6.92
C LYS A 47 20.71 -11.79 -6.23
N SER A 48 19.97 -11.10 -7.08
CA SER A 48 19.01 -10.08 -6.69
C SER A 48 17.57 -10.57 -6.86
N ILE A 49 16.69 -10.03 -6.04
CA ILE A 49 15.24 -10.06 -6.23
C ILE A 49 14.74 -8.63 -6.25
N SER A 50 13.65 -8.37 -6.96
CA SER A 50 13.08 -7.04 -7.05
C SER A 50 11.59 -7.04 -6.79
N VAL A 51 11.09 -5.98 -6.17
CA VAL A 51 9.67 -5.72 -6.03
C VAL A 51 9.38 -4.28 -6.39
N LYS A 52 8.20 -4.07 -6.99
CA LYS A 52 7.74 -2.75 -7.43
C LYS A 52 6.41 -2.45 -6.76
N SER A 53 6.30 -1.28 -6.16
CA SER A 53 5.03 -0.74 -5.69
C SER A 53 4.56 0.37 -6.63
N THR A 54 3.38 0.22 -7.22
CA THR A 54 2.85 1.13 -8.25
C THR A 54 1.69 1.94 -7.69
N CYS A 55 1.67 3.25 -7.97
CA CYS A 55 0.54 4.10 -7.63
C CYS A 55 -0.72 3.68 -8.41
N PRO A 56 -1.89 3.69 -7.79
CA PRO A 56 -3.14 3.41 -8.50
C PRO A 56 -3.44 4.51 -9.52
N SER A 57 -4.32 4.18 -10.47
CA SER A 57 -4.79 5.14 -11.47
C SER A 57 -5.38 6.39 -10.80
N GLY A 58 -5.16 7.56 -11.42
CA GLY A 58 -5.58 8.86 -10.88
C GLY A 58 -4.62 9.47 -9.85
N LYS A 59 -3.61 8.73 -9.38
CA LYS A 59 -2.56 9.23 -8.48
C LYS A 59 -1.20 9.30 -9.16
N ARG A 60 -0.34 10.17 -8.64
CA ARG A 60 1.05 10.38 -9.08
C ARG A 60 2.01 9.98 -7.97
N LEU A 61 3.10 9.32 -8.33
CA LEU A 61 4.19 9.04 -7.41
C LEU A 61 4.84 10.35 -6.95
N ILE A 62 4.87 10.57 -5.64
CA ILE A 62 5.53 11.73 -5.01
C ILE A 62 6.71 11.33 -4.12
N GLY A 63 6.86 10.04 -3.83
CA GLY A 63 7.96 9.51 -3.05
C GLY A 63 7.84 7.99 -2.87
N GLY A 64 8.74 7.43 -2.09
CA GLY A 64 8.74 6.01 -1.79
C GLY A 64 9.98 5.58 -1.04
N GLY A 65 10.17 4.28 -0.97
CA GLY A 65 11.32 3.66 -0.33
C GLY A 65 11.20 2.15 -0.31
N GLY A 66 12.03 1.51 0.51
CA GLY A 66 11.91 0.09 0.76
C GLY A 66 12.93 -0.43 1.74
N GLU A 67 12.86 -1.73 1.93
CA GLU A 67 13.74 -2.49 2.80
C GLU A 67 14.03 -3.87 2.23
N CYS A 68 15.09 -4.48 2.76
CA CYS A 68 15.48 -5.85 2.49
C CYS A 68 15.57 -6.61 3.80
N THR A 69 14.88 -7.74 3.85
CA THR A 69 14.89 -8.63 5.01
C THR A 69 15.55 -9.94 4.61
N GLY A 70 16.62 -10.29 5.31
CA GLY A 70 17.28 -11.59 5.20
C GLY A 70 16.78 -12.54 6.28
N TYR A 71 16.62 -13.81 5.92
CA TYR A 71 16.19 -14.89 6.81
C TYR A 71 17.28 -15.95 6.92
N LEU A 72 16.99 -17.20 6.54
CA LEU A 72 17.93 -18.31 6.61
C LEU A 72 19.15 -18.03 5.73
N ASN A 73 20.34 -18.09 6.33
CA ASN A 73 21.63 -17.85 5.67
C ASN A 73 21.79 -16.47 5.03
N THR A 74 20.99 -15.46 5.40
CA THR A 74 21.15 -14.08 4.88
C THR A 74 20.85 -13.01 5.92
N LEU A 75 20.62 -13.38 7.18
CA LEU A 75 20.43 -12.41 8.27
C LEU A 75 21.62 -11.43 8.31
N GLY A 76 21.34 -10.13 8.14
CA GLY A 76 22.35 -9.07 8.08
C GLY A 76 23.22 -9.08 6.80
N SER A 77 22.90 -9.92 5.82
CA SER A 77 23.62 -10.06 4.54
C SER A 77 22.74 -9.87 3.31
N ALA A 78 21.45 -9.55 3.48
CA ALA A 78 20.61 -9.05 2.40
C ALA A 78 20.83 -7.54 2.25
N ALA A 79 21.29 -7.10 1.09
CA ALA A 79 21.59 -5.70 0.84
C ALA A 79 20.58 -5.06 -0.09
N LEU A 80 20.13 -3.86 0.28
CA LEU A 80 19.34 -2.98 -0.58
C LEU A 80 20.26 -2.38 -1.65
N THR A 81 20.15 -2.86 -2.88
CA THR A 81 20.99 -2.42 -4.01
C THR A 81 20.30 -1.42 -4.93
N ILE A 82 18.96 -1.44 -4.96
CA ILE A 82 18.16 -0.40 -5.62
C ILE A 82 17.07 0.05 -4.66
N ASN A 83 16.91 1.37 -4.55
CA ASN A 83 15.82 2.02 -3.83
C ASN A 83 15.51 3.35 -4.55
N ALA A 84 14.68 3.28 -5.59
CA ALA A 84 14.55 4.39 -6.53
C ALA A 84 13.15 4.50 -7.15
N PRO A 85 12.73 5.71 -7.55
CA PRO A 85 11.52 5.88 -8.32
C PRO A 85 11.66 5.33 -9.75
N ARG A 86 10.54 4.90 -10.32
CA ARG A 86 10.30 4.57 -11.72
C ARG A 86 9.21 5.51 -12.25
N PRO A 87 9.59 6.76 -12.62
CA PRO A 87 8.61 7.82 -12.90
C PRO A 87 7.71 7.53 -14.09
N ASP A 88 8.24 6.82 -15.10
CA ASP A 88 7.55 6.33 -16.29
C ASP A 88 6.44 5.32 -15.95
N GLU A 89 6.58 4.62 -14.84
CA GLU A 89 5.66 3.59 -14.37
C GLU A 89 4.81 4.05 -13.18
N GLY A 90 5.01 5.28 -12.68
CA GLY A 90 4.36 5.77 -11.47
C GLY A 90 4.63 4.88 -10.25
N ALA A 91 5.85 4.34 -10.15
CA ALA A 91 6.15 3.28 -9.20
C ALA A 91 7.46 3.50 -8.44
N TRP A 92 7.62 2.79 -7.32
CA TRP A 92 8.88 2.71 -6.59
C TRP A 92 9.45 1.30 -6.72
N LEU A 93 10.73 1.19 -7.10
CA LEU A 93 11.44 -0.06 -7.31
C LEU A 93 12.45 -0.29 -6.18
N VAL A 94 12.43 -1.52 -5.68
CA VAL A 94 13.38 -2.03 -4.69
C VAL A 94 14.04 -3.28 -5.22
N GLU A 95 15.35 -3.38 -5.04
CA GLU A 95 16.13 -4.57 -5.31
C GLU A 95 16.95 -4.97 -4.08
N CYS A 96 16.89 -6.25 -3.74
CA CYS A 96 17.63 -6.87 -2.65
C CYS A 96 18.58 -7.92 -3.19
N THR A 97 19.87 -7.82 -2.85
CA THR A 97 20.91 -8.78 -3.24
C THR A 97 21.35 -9.61 -2.05
N ASN A 98 21.47 -10.93 -2.23
CA ASN A 98 22.13 -11.78 -1.26
C ASN A 98 23.66 -11.57 -1.31
N LEU A 99 24.24 -10.97 -0.28
CA LEU A 99 25.69 -10.80 -0.13
C LEU A 99 26.35 -11.88 0.74
N ASN A 100 25.58 -12.84 1.26
CA ASN A 100 26.17 -13.96 1.97
C ASN A 100 26.95 -14.86 1.00
N ARG A 101 27.90 -15.64 1.53
CA ARG A 101 28.71 -16.60 0.76
C ARG A 101 27.90 -17.79 0.26
N ASN A 102 26.75 -18.07 0.86
CA ASN A 102 25.88 -19.18 0.51
C ASN A 102 24.50 -18.69 0.05
N PRO A 103 23.75 -19.51 -0.71
CA PRO A 103 22.34 -19.26 -0.96
C PRO A 103 21.56 -19.12 0.35
N GLY A 104 20.54 -18.27 0.32
CA GLY A 104 19.65 -18.11 1.45
C GLY A 104 18.48 -17.20 1.15
N GLU A 105 17.58 -17.10 2.11
CA GLU A 105 16.24 -16.57 1.93
C GLU A 105 16.22 -15.06 2.07
N ILE A 106 15.71 -14.35 1.08
CA ILE A 106 15.56 -12.90 1.11
C ILE A 106 14.16 -12.48 0.72
N ARG A 107 13.74 -11.32 1.22
CA ARG A 107 12.49 -10.65 0.86
C ARG A 107 12.74 -9.17 0.64
N ALA A 108 12.13 -8.64 -0.41
CA ALA A 108 12.12 -7.22 -0.72
C ALA A 108 10.75 -6.64 -0.36
N MET A 109 10.74 -5.43 0.21
CA MET A 109 9.54 -4.62 0.34
C MET A 109 9.77 -3.24 -0.27
N ALA A 110 8.83 -2.81 -1.11
CA ALA A 110 8.77 -1.46 -1.65
C ALA A 110 7.52 -0.75 -1.15
N TRP A 111 7.62 0.56 -0.97
CA TRP A 111 6.47 1.42 -0.74
C TRP A 111 6.48 2.62 -1.68
N ALA A 112 5.32 2.90 -2.26
CA ALA A 112 5.06 4.09 -3.05
C ALA A 112 4.19 5.05 -2.25
N VAL A 113 4.57 6.33 -2.26
CA VAL A 113 3.76 7.43 -1.73
C VAL A 113 3.15 8.15 -2.92
N CYS A 114 1.82 8.17 -2.97
CA CYS A 114 1.05 8.56 -4.14
C CYS A 114 0.09 9.69 -3.81
N ALA A 115 0.09 10.78 -4.57
CA ALA A 115 -0.85 11.88 -4.38
C ALA A 115 -1.85 12.00 -5.54
N ASP A 116 -3.06 12.49 -5.27
CA ASP A 116 -4.02 12.82 -6.32
C ASP A 116 -3.44 13.87 -7.27
N ALA A 117 -3.59 13.66 -8.58
CA ALA A 117 -3.00 14.56 -9.57
C ALA A 117 -3.50 16.02 -9.40
N GLY A 118 -4.78 16.20 -9.05
CA GLY A 118 -5.37 17.53 -8.82
C GLY A 118 -4.84 18.26 -7.58
N VAL A 119 -4.31 17.53 -6.58
CA VAL A 119 -3.68 18.15 -5.39
C VAL A 119 -2.33 18.77 -5.75
N LEU A 120 -1.61 18.20 -6.73
CA LEU A 120 -0.32 18.73 -7.18
C LEU A 120 -0.45 19.95 -8.08
N GLU A 121 -1.57 20.10 -8.80
CA GLU A 121 -1.80 21.24 -9.70
C GLU A 121 -2.21 22.52 -8.95
N LYS A 122 -2.86 22.40 -7.79
CA LYS A 122 -3.29 23.54 -6.98
C LYS A 122 -2.12 24.27 -6.27
N ASN A 123 -0.95 23.63 -6.20
CA ASN A 123 0.22 24.10 -5.45
C ASN A 123 1.41 24.47 -6.35
N ARG A 124 1.17 24.67 -7.66
CA ARG A 124 2.15 25.18 -8.63
C ARG A 124 1.78 26.61 -9.03
#